data_AF-A0A7W0WZQ6-F1
#
_entry.id   AF-A0A7W0WZQ6-F1
#
_cell.length_a   1.000
_cell.length_b   1.000
_cell.length_c   1.000
_cell.angle_alpha   90.00
_cell.angle_beta   90.00
_cell.angle_gamma   90.00
#
_symmetry.space_group_name_H-M   'P 1'
#
loop_
_entity.id
_entity.type
_entity.pdbx_description
1 polymer ?
#
loop_
_entity_poly.entity_id
_entity_poly.type
_entity_poly.pdbx_seq_one_letter_code
_entity_poly.pdbx_strand_id
1 'polypeptide(L)' 'GKGEHNRIWRTEHALHRLALHCTSLTVPHPDGTTLAVTCELAADLVSAIASARAATCV' A
#
# COMPACT_ATOMS: atom_id res chain seq x y z
N GLY A 1 12.11 1.08 16.40
CA GLY A 1 11.30 2.27 16.05
C GLY A 1 12.21 3.46 15.87
N LYS A 2 11.91 4.38 14.91
CA LYS A 2 12.81 5.38 14.25
C LYS A 2 13.35 4.97 12.87
N GLY A 3 12.47 4.48 11.98
CA GLY A 3 12.84 4.22 10.57
C GLY A 3 13.44 2.84 10.27
N GLU A 4 13.81 2.03 11.26
CA GLU A 4 14.35 0.67 11.06
C GLU A 4 13.38 -0.23 10.26
N HIS A 5 12.08 -0.20 10.55
CA HIS A 5 11.09 -0.97 9.78
C HIS A 5 10.98 -0.47 8.33
N ASN A 6 11.06 0.84 8.11
CA ASN A 6 11.12 1.40 6.75
C ASN A 6 12.42 1.01 6.03
N ARG A 7 13.51 0.76 6.78
CA ARG A 7 14.77 0.32 6.21
C ARG A 7 14.62 -1.08 5.62
N ILE A 8 14.01 -2.04 6.32
CA ILE A 8 13.75 -3.40 5.81
C ILE A 8 12.96 -3.36 4.49
N TRP A 9 11.86 -2.60 4.45
CA TRP A 9 11.07 -2.42 3.22
C TRP A 9 11.90 -1.86 2.06
N ARG A 10 12.81 -0.94 2.36
CA ARG A 10 13.71 -0.34 1.37
C ARG A 10 14.83 -1.28 0.92
N THR A 11 15.44 -2.01 1.86
CA THR A 11 16.64 -2.83 1.60
C THR A 11 16.31 -4.21 1.05
N GLU A 12 15.18 -4.80 1.45
CA GLU A 12 14.84 -6.19 1.13
C GLU A 12 13.66 -6.31 0.17
N HIS A 13 12.76 -5.32 0.14
CA HIS A 13 11.51 -5.39 -0.65
C HIS A 13 11.38 -4.27 -1.70
N ALA A 14 12.44 -3.50 -1.94
CA ALA A 14 12.50 -2.40 -2.93
C ALA A 14 11.40 -1.33 -2.80
N LEU A 15 10.83 -1.14 -1.61
CA LEU A 15 9.81 -0.14 -1.34
C LEU A 15 10.45 1.13 -0.76
N HIS A 16 10.52 2.18 -1.57
CA HIS A 16 11.23 3.42 -1.25
C HIS A 16 10.35 4.53 -0.65
N ARG A 17 9.06 4.25 -0.44
CA ARG A 17 8.07 5.18 0.11
C ARG A 17 7.30 4.54 1.26
N LEU A 18 6.50 5.33 1.97
CA LEU A 18 5.62 4.80 3.01
C LEU A 18 4.65 3.77 2.40
N ALA A 19 4.51 2.62 3.08
CA ALA A 19 3.55 1.57 2.73
C ALA A 19 2.11 1.96 3.08
N LEU A 20 1.61 3.04 2.46
CA LEU A 20 0.27 3.58 2.68
C LEU A 20 -0.38 3.89 1.34
N HIS A 21 -1.50 3.23 1.06
CA HIS A 21 -2.28 3.42 -0.17
C HIS A 21 -3.76 3.25 0.14
N CYS A 22 -4.58 4.22 -0.26
CA CYS A 22 -6.03 4.16 -0.13
C CYS A 22 -6.59 3.48 -1.37
N THR A 23 -7.13 2.26 -1.23
CA THR A 23 -7.72 1.49 -2.35
C THR A 23 -9.20 1.81 -2.57
N SER A 24 -9.87 2.44 -1.60
CA SER A 24 -11.28 2.78 -1.68
C SER A 24 -11.59 4.06 -0.91
N LEU A 25 -12.36 4.94 -1.52
CA LEU A 25 -12.87 6.16 -0.92
C LEU A 25 -14.39 6.25 -1.13
N THR A 26 -15.11 6.53 -0.05
CA THR A 26 -16.55 6.77 -0.09
C THR A 26 -16.84 8.12 0.53
N VAL A 27 -17.52 9.00 -0.19
CA VAL A 27 -17.88 10.35 0.27
C VAL A 27 -19.30 10.71 -0.17
N PRO A 28 -20.00 11.60 0.57
CA PRO A 28 -21.26 12.17 0.11
C PRO A 28 -21.03 12.98 -1.18
N HIS A 29 -21.87 12.75 -2.19
CA HIS A 29 -21.86 13.53 -3.43
C HIS A 29 -22.79 14.75 -3.28
N PRO A 30 -22.46 15.92 -3.87
CA PRO A 30 -23.27 17.14 -3.74
C PRO A 30 -24.72 17.03 -4.24
N ASP A 31 -25.04 16.05 -5.08
CA ASP A 31 -26.42 15.77 -5.53
C ASP A 31 -27.26 14.97 -4.52
N GLY A 32 -26.71 14.64 -3.36
CA GLY A 32 -27.37 13.84 -2.32
C GLY A 32 -27.17 12.33 -2.43
N THR A 33 -26.43 11.85 -3.42
CA THR A 33 -26.02 10.43 -3.53
C THR A 33 -24.68 10.17 -2.84
N THR A 34 -24.17 8.94 -2.92
CA THR A 34 -22.85 8.55 -2.41
C THR A 34 -21.90 8.29 -3.57
N LEU A 35 -20.76 8.97 -3.59
CA LEU A 35 -19.67 8.67 -4.50
C LEU A 35 -18.76 7.62 -3.88
N ALA A 36 -18.61 6.49 -4.57
CA ALA A 36 -17.66 5.45 -4.22
C ALA A 36 -16.64 5.30 -5.36
N VAL A 37 -15.35 5.38 -5.02
CA VAL A 37 -14.24 5.21 -5.97
C VAL A 37 -13.32 4.13 -5.45
N THR A 38 -12.90 3.24 -6.35
CA THR A 38 -11.86 2.25 -6.08
C THR A 38 -10.66 2.50 -6.96
N CYS A 39 -9.49 2.08 -6.49
CA CYS A 39 -8.30 2.01 -7.32
C CYS A 39 -7.52 0.73 -7.02
N GLU A 40 -6.78 0.27 -8.02
CA GLU A 40 -5.88 -0.86 -7.85
C GLU A 40 -4.72 -0.47 -6.91
N LEU A 41 -4.13 -1.49 -6.28
CA LEU A 41 -2.94 -1.30 -5.48
C LEU A 41 -1.79 -0.87 -6.40
N ALA A 42 -1.02 0.13 -5.97
CA ALA A 42 0.14 0.57 -6.73
C ALA A 42 1.14 -0.59 -6.98
N ALA A 43 1.71 -0.65 -8.18
CA ALA A 43 2.52 -1.78 -8.62
C ALA A 43 3.75 -2.04 -7.71
N ASP A 44 4.36 -0.97 -7.18
CA ASP A 44 5.47 -1.05 -6.22
C ASP A 44 5.06 -1.74 -4.92
N LEU A 45 3.86 -1.45 -4.42
CA LEU A 45 3.30 -2.11 -3.23
C LEU A 45 2.93 -3.57 -3.52
N VAL A 46 2.40 -3.88 -4.71
CA VAL A 46 2.13 -5.28 -5.11
C VAL A 46 3.42 -6.09 -5.08
N SER A 47 4.49 -5.59 -5.69
CA SER A 47 5.80 -6.25 -5.72
C SER A 47 6.41 -6.40 -4.32
N ALA A 48 6.34 -5.36 -3.48
CA ALA A 48 6.88 -5.39 -2.13
C ALA A 48 6.15 -6.43 -1.24
N ILE A 49 4.83 -6.51 -1.33
CA ILE A 49 4.03 -7.50 -0.60
C ILE A 49 4.36 -8.92 -1.06
N ALA A 50 4.49 -9.14 -2.37
CA ALA A 50 4.87 -10.45 -2.91
C ALA A 50 6.25 -10.89 -2.42
N SER A 51 7.23 -9.98 -2.40
CA SER A 51 8.57 -10.22 -1.86
C SER A 51 8.53 -10.59 -0.37
N ALA A 52 7.81 -9.82 0.45
CA ALA A 52 7.69 -10.08 1.89
C ALA A 52 7.02 -11.44 2.19
N ARG A 53 6.00 -11.82 1.42
CA ARG A 53 5.36 -13.13 1.53
C ARG A 53 6.34 -14.27 1.25
N ALA A 54 7.16 -14.14 0.21
CA ALA A 54 8.16 -15.15 -0.13
C ALA A 54 9.22 -15.32 0.98
N ALA A 55 9.62 -14.22 1.64
CA ALA A 55 10.60 -14.24 2.72
C ALA A 55 10.10 -14.90 4.02
N THR A 56 8.78 -15.01 4.23
CA THR A 56 8.18 -15.59 5.45
C THR A 56 8.00 -17.11 5.37
N CYS A 57 8.16 -17.70 4.19
CA CYS A 57 8.00 -19.15 3.95
C CYS A 57 9.32 -19.95 4.05
N VAL A 58 10.37 -19.36 4.64
CA VAL A 58 11.69 -19.96 4.87
C VAL A 58 11.90 -20.13 6.37
#